data_AF-A0A2P7TYK5-F1
#
_entry.id   AF-A0A2P7TYK5-F1
#
_cell.length_a   1.000
_cell.length_b   1.000
_cell.length_c   1.000
_cell.angle_alpha   90.00
_cell.angle_beta   90.00
_cell.angle_gamma   90.00
#
_symmetry.space_group_name_H-M   'P 1'
#
loop_
_entity.id
_entity.type
_entity.pdbx_description
1 polymer ?
#
loop_
_entity_poly.entity_id
_entity_poly.type
_entity_poly.pdbx_seq_one_letter_code
_entity_poly.pdbx_strand_id
1 'polypeptide(L)'
;MYRLTGGFQAEQGKFAGIPYIIGSLFDYGVEGYAGMHDFSGGQIWGFYNDKGNGTRNNGKVADIAAEVITVIAIPVATPFAVSDIFSSDIFQAIFR
;
A
#
# COMPACT_ATOMS: atom_id res chain seq x y z
N MET A 1 -2.11 -8.15 11.58
CA MET A 1 -1.39 -6.94 12.01
C MET A 1 -2.10 -5.79 11.34
N TYR A 2 -2.68 -4.88 12.11
CA TYR A 2 -3.24 -3.65 11.54
C TYR A 2 -2.10 -2.65 11.42
N ARG A 3 -1.81 -2.20 10.19
CA ARG A 3 -0.82 -1.13 9.92
C ARG A 3 -1.56 0.19 9.76
N LEU A 4 -0.82 1.28 9.67
CA LEU A 4 -1.40 2.64 9.62
C LEU A 4 -2.37 2.82 8.44
N THR A 5 -2.13 2.22 7.28
CA THR A 5 -2.96 2.38 6.08
C THR A 5 -3.51 1.05 5.56
N GLY A 6 -3.51 0.00 6.39
CA GLY A 6 -3.86 -1.34 5.92
C GLY A 6 -4.18 -2.32 7.03
N GLY A 7 -4.81 -3.43 6.68
CA GLY A 7 -5.30 -4.41 7.63
C GLY A 7 -5.21 -5.83 7.08
N PHE A 8 -5.98 -6.73 7.67
CA PHE A 8 -6.19 -8.05 7.09
C PHE A 8 -7.00 -7.87 5.80
N GLN A 9 -6.49 -8.38 4.67
CA GLN A 9 -7.09 -8.11 3.34
C GLN A 9 -8.54 -8.58 3.18
N ALA A 10 -9.05 -9.42 4.08
CA ALA A 10 -10.44 -9.85 4.09
C ALA A 10 -11.39 -8.87 4.82
N GLU A 11 -10.89 -7.79 5.41
CA GLU A 11 -11.67 -6.77 6.11
C GLU A 11 -11.81 -5.49 5.30
N GLN A 12 -12.80 -4.66 5.67
CA GLN A 12 -12.91 -3.31 5.14
C GLN A 12 -11.63 -2.50 5.38
N GLY A 13 -11.24 -1.74 4.36
CA GLY A 13 -10.10 -0.83 4.40
C GLY A 13 -10.20 0.22 5.51
N LYS A 14 -9.05 0.48 6.17
CA LYS A 14 -8.95 1.39 7.31
C LYS A 14 -7.75 2.31 7.12
N PHE A 15 -7.95 3.59 7.42
CA PHE A 15 -6.88 4.57 7.55
C PHE A 15 -6.73 4.93 9.03
N ALA A 16 -5.53 4.73 9.57
CA ALA A 16 -5.20 4.85 10.99
C ALA A 16 -6.18 4.10 11.92
N GLY A 17 -6.66 2.93 11.48
CA GLY A 17 -7.64 2.12 12.21
C GLY A 17 -9.11 2.58 12.05
N ILE A 18 -9.36 3.69 11.37
CA ILE A 18 -10.70 4.21 11.08
C ILE A 18 -11.14 3.70 9.70
N PRO A 19 -12.28 3.00 9.58
CA PRO A 19 -12.79 2.57 8.28
C PRO A 19 -13.04 3.77 7.35
N TYR A 20 -12.58 3.69 6.10
CA TYR A 20 -12.95 4.66 5.09
C TYR A 20 -14.12 4.17 4.23
N ILE A 21 -14.83 5.13 3.63
CA ILE A 21 -15.93 4.87 2.70
C ILE A 21 -15.34 4.56 1.33
N ILE A 22 -15.83 3.52 0.67
CA ILE A 22 -15.44 3.17 -0.71
C ILE A 22 -15.72 4.37 -1.64
N GLY A 23 -14.75 4.74 -2.47
CA GLY A 23 -14.78 5.91 -3.34
C GLY A 23 -14.49 7.25 -2.65
N SER A 24 -14.12 7.26 -1.36
CA SER A 24 -13.65 8.47 -0.69
C SER A 24 -12.21 8.83 -1.06
N LEU A 25 -11.77 10.05 -0.75
CA LEU A 25 -10.37 10.46 -0.96
C LEU A 25 -9.38 9.53 -0.24
N PHE A 26 -9.73 9.03 0.95
CA PHE A 26 -8.91 8.08 1.69
C PHE A 26 -8.88 6.70 1.06
N ASP A 27 -10.00 6.26 0.47
CA ASP A 27 -10.07 5.01 -0.31
C ASP A 27 -9.12 5.10 -1.52
N TYR A 28 -9.26 6.12 -2.36
CA TYR A 28 -8.36 6.32 -3.50
C TYR A 28 -6.89 6.46 -3.08
N GLY A 29 -6.63 7.22 -2.01
CA GLY A 29 -5.29 7.43 -1.50
C GLY A 29 -4.61 6.17 -0.96
N VAL A 30 -5.37 5.25 -0.34
CA VAL A 30 -4.82 3.99 0.18
C VAL A 30 -4.73 2.94 -0.92
N GLU A 31 -5.81 2.74 -1.68
CA GLU A 31 -5.89 1.72 -2.71
C GLU A 31 -4.96 1.99 -3.89
N GLY A 32 -4.70 3.26 -4.22
CA GLY A 32 -3.70 3.63 -5.24
C GLY A 32 -2.28 3.15 -4.90
N TYR A 33 -1.95 3.00 -3.61
CA TYR A 33 -0.66 2.42 -3.21
C TYR A 33 -0.70 0.90 -3.17
N ALA A 34 -1.85 0.27 -2.88
CA ALA A 34 -1.96 -1.15 -2.57
C ALA A 34 -1.38 -2.08 -3.64
N GLY A 35 -1.40 -1.72 -4.92
CA GLY A 35 -0.78 -2.53 -5.98
C GLY A 35 0.74 -2.56 -5.91
N MET A 36 1.38 -1.45 -6.32
CA MET A 36 2.83 -1.39 -6.46
C MET A 36 3.56 -1.41 -5.10
N HIS A 37 2.98 -0.84 -4.05
CA HIS A 37 3.55 -0.86 -2.71
C HIS A 37 3.64 -2.29 -2.15
N ASP A 38 2.56 -3.07 -2.24
CA ASP A 38 2.54 -4.45 -1.76
C ASP A 38 3.46 -5.36 -2.59
N PHE A 39 3.48 -5.16 -3.91
CA PHE A 39 4.37 -5.92 -4.80
C PHE A 39 5.85 -5.68 -4.48
N SER A 40 6.27 -4.40 -4.52
CA SER A 40 7.68 -4.00 -4.34
C SER A 40 8.14 -4.02 -2.88
N GLY A 41 7.21 -3.84 -1.93
CA GLY A 41 7.47 -3.79 -0.49
C GLY A 41 7.40 -5.13 0.21
N GLY A 42 6.73 -6.13 -0.39
CA GLY A 42 6.48 -7.42 0.26
C GLY A 42 6.63 -8.63 -0.65
N GLN A 43 5.87 -8.66 -1.75
CA GLN A 43 5.69 -9.89 -2.54
C GLN A 43 6.98 -10.38 -3.19
N ILE A 44 7.76 -9.50 -3.83
CA ILE A 44 9.02 -9.90 -4.50
C ILE A 44 10.10 -10.39 -3.53
N TRP A 45 9.98 -10.03 -2.25
CA TRP A 45 10.92 -10.40 -1.19
C TRP A 45 10.47 -11.63 -0.40
N GLY A 46 9.30 -12.19 -0.72
CA GLY A 46 8.72 -13.32 0.00
C GLY A 46 8.20 -12.97 1.40
N PHE A 47 7.95 -11.69 1.68
CA PHE A 47 7.36 -11.28 2.95
C PHE A 47 5.86 -11.52 3.03
N TYR A 48 5.20 -11.82 1.90
CA TYR A 48 3.78 -12.16 1.85
C TYR A 48 3.56 -13.62 1.49
N ASN A 49 2.51 -14.20 2.07
CA ASN A 49 2.04 -15.53 1.71
C ASN A 49 1.18 -15.49 0.43
N ASP A 50 0.75 -16.67 -0.03
CA ASP A 50 -0.08 -16.82 -1.24
C ASP A 50 -1.43 -16.09 -1.19
N LYS A 51 -1.83 -15.63 -0.01
CA LYS A 51 -3.04 -14.83 0.21
C LYS A 51 -2.74 -13.33 0.38
N GLY A 52 -1.55 -12.86 0.02
CA GLY A 52 -1.15 -11.46 0.13
C GLY A 52 -0.92 -10.95 1.55
N ASN A 53 -0.92 -11.82 2.56
CA ASN A 53 -0.73 -11.40 3.95
C ASN A 53 0.74 -11.52 4.38
N GLY A 54 1.19 -10.58 5.22
CA GLY A 54 2.48 -10.66 5.91
C GLY A 54 2.76 -12.03 6.54
N THR A 55 3.86 -12.66 6.14
CA THR A 55 4.37 -13.89 6.76
C THR A 55 4.71 -13.61 8.23
N ARG A 56 4.50 -14.62 9.08
CA ARG A 56 4.70 -14.50 10.54
C ARG A 56 5.94 -15.28 10.95
N ASN A 57 6.59 -14.81 12.01
CA ASN A 57 7.76 -15.48 12.61
C ASN A 57 8.96 -15.59 11.66
N ASN A 58 9.20 -14.58 10.81
CA ASN A 58 10.34 -14.56 9.88
C ASN A 58 11.70 -14.37 10.58
N GLY A 59 11.67 -14.02 11.87
CA GLY A 59 12.85 -13.71 12.67
C GLY A 59 13.18 -12.22 12.64
N LYS A 60 13.85 -11.74 13.70
CA LYS A 60 14.09 -10.30 13.93
C LYS A 60 14.72 -9.57 12.75
N VAL A 61 15.69 -10.20 12.07
CA VAL A 61 16.40 -9.58 10.95
C VAL A 61 15.48 -9.42 9.74
N ALA A 62 14.69 -10.44 9.42
CA ALA A 62 13.74 -10.38 8.32
C ALA A 62 12.62 -9.38 8.59
N ASP A 63 12.14 -9.28 9.84
CA ASP A 63 11.12 -8.30 10.23
C ASP A 63 11.64 -6.85 10.06
N ILE A 64 12.88 -6.58 10.46
CA ILE A 64 13.52 -5.26 10.25
C ILE A 64 13.68 -4.96 8.76
N ALA A 65 14.16 -5.94 7.98
CA ALA A 65 14.33 -5.77 6.54
C ALA A 65 12.98 -5.47 5.86
N ALA A 66 11.92 -6.21 6.22
CA ALA A 66 10.57 -5.99 5.71
C ALA A 66 10.07 -4.58 6.05
N GLU A 67 10.29 -4.09 7.26
CA GLU A 67 9.90 -2.73 7.65
C GLU A 67 10.63 -1.65 6.82
N VAL A 68 11.95 -1.75 6.70
CA VAL A 68 12.76 -0.79 5.91
C VAL A 68 12.35 -0.79 4.44
N ILE A 69 12.21 -1.97 3.85
CA ILE A 69 11.83 -2.14 2.44
C ILE A 69 10.42 -1.57 2.20
N THR A 70 9.47 -1.82 3.11
CA THR A 70 8.11 -1.29 3.03
C THR A 70 8.10 0.25 3.04
N VAL A 71 8.98 0.90 3.81
CA VAL A 71 9.11 2.37 3.83
C VAL A 71 9.68 2.89 2.51
N ILE A 72 10.73 2.24 1.99
CA ILE A 72 11.35 2.61 0.69
C ILE A 72 10.37 2.40 -0.47
N ALA A 73 9.50 1.40 -0.39
CA ALA A 73 8.50 1.13 -1.41
C ALA A 73 7.49 2.28 -1.58
N ILE A 74 7.30 3.17 -0.60
CA ILE A 74 6.37 4.31 -0.70
C ILE A 74 6.75 5.23 -1.86
N PRO A 75 7.94 5.89 -1.88
CA PRO A 75 8.31 6.77 -2.98
C PRO A 75 8.45 6.03 -4.32
N VAL A 76 8.76 4.72 -4.30
CA VAL A 76 8.81 3.89 -5.52
C VAL A 76 7.41 3.67 -6.11
N ALA A 77 6.40 3.46 -5.26
CA ALA A 77 5.01 3.28 -5.66
C ALA A 77 4.30 4.60 -5.99
N THR A 78 4.75 5.74 -5.44
CA THR A 78 4.09 7.04 -5.60
C THR A 78 3.74 7.40 -7.05
N PRO A 79 4.62 7.26 -8.07
CA PRO A 79 4.25 7.59 -9.45
C PRO A 79 3.09 6.75 -9.98
N PHE A 80 3.01 5.48 -9.59
CA PHE A 80 1.97 4.54 -9.98
C PHE A 80 0.65 4.85 -9.23
N ALA A 81 0.74 5.13 -7.94
CA ALA A 81 -0.42 5.56 -7.15
C ALA A 81 -1.01 6.87 -7.68
N VAL A 82 -0.16 7.83 -8.04
CA VAL A 82 -0.56 9.10 -8.65
C VAL A 82 -1.25 8.87 -10.00
N SER A 83 -0.79 7.92 -10.83
CA SER A 83 -1.48 7.61 -12.09
C SER A 83 -2.85 6.94 -11.89
N ASP A 84 -3.04 6.22 -10.79
CA ASP A 84 -4.34 5.60 -10.47
C ASP A 84 -5.32 6.60 -9.86
N ILE A 85 -4.82 7.59 -9.11
CA ILE A 85 -5.64 8.60 -8.44
C ILE A 85 -6.05 9.74 -9.39
N PHE A 86 -5.15 10.17 -10.28
CA PHE A 86 -5.40 11.32 -11.15
C PHE A 86 -5.81 10.90 -12.55
N SER A 87 -6.99 11.34 -12.99
CA SER A 87 -7.39 11.20 -14.38
C SER A 87 -6.52 12.06 -15.31
N SER A 88 -6.50 11.71 -16.59
CA SER A 88 -5.80 12.50 -17.62
C SER A 88 -6.23 13.97 -17.64
N ASP A 89 -7.48 14.26 -17.29
CA ASP A 89 -8.02 15.61 -17.20
C ASP A 89 -7.44 16.41 -16.02
N ILE A 90 -7.20 15.77 -14.87
CA ILE A 90 -6.58 16.41 -13.72
C ILE A 90 -5.09 16.68 -13.98
N PHE A 91 -4.39 15.72 -14.60
CA PHE A 91 -3.02 15.95 -15.06
C PHE A 91 -2.95 17.12 -16.05
N GLN A 92 -3.82 17.15 -17.04
CA GLN A 92 -3.89 18.28 -17.98
C GLN A 92 -4.21 19.60 -17.29
N ALA A 93 -5.03 19.62 -16.24
CA ALA A 93 -5.36 20.84 -15.50
C ALA A 93 -4.21 21.35 -14.63
N ILE A 94 -3.39 20.47 -14.05
CA ILE A 94 -2.27 20.82 -13.16
C ILE A 94 -1.03 21.26 -13.96
N PHE A 95 -0.80 20.66 -15.13
CA PHE A 95 0.40 20.88 -15.96
C PHE A 95 0.16 21.78 -17.20
N ARG A 96 -0.95 22.53 -17.22
CA ARG A 96 -1.23 23.53 -18.28
C ARG A 96 -0.63 24.90 -17.99
#